data_AF-A0A643F0U5-F1
#
_entry.id   AF-A0A643F0U5-F1
#
_cell.length_a   1.000
_cell.length_b   1.000
_cell.length_c   1.000
_cell.angle_alpha   90.00
_cell.angle_beta   90.00
_cell.angle_gamma   90.00
#
_symmetry.space_group_name_H-M   'P 1'
#
loop_
_entity.id
_entity.type
_entity.pdbx_description
1 polymer ?
#
loop_
_entity_poly.entity_id
_entity_poly.type
_entity_poly.pdbx_seq_one_letter_code
_entity_poly.pdbx_strand_id
1 'polypeptide(L)'
;MNEQTLKTSYDHDPIMYSSFVGCLHWALGDKKIVDRYREETGDTFSPASSPEARLIDQATGADMAFLQRFSEWVEKNIFGTPEQVFGEGA
;
A
#
# COMPACT_ATOMS: atom_id res chain seq x y z
N MET A 1 11.62 -4.10 18.35
CA MET A 1 11.45 -3.59 16.98
C MET A 1 9.96 -3.45 16.76
N ASN A 2 9.45 -2.23 16.57
CA ASN A 2 8.06 -2.09 16.12
C ASN A 2 8.00 -2.62 14.70
N GLU A 3 7.30 -3.73 14.48
CA GLU A 3 6.97 -4.19 13.14
C GLU A 3 6.10 -3.11 12.50
N GLN A 4 6.67 -2.38 11.53
CA GLN A 4 5.92 -1.41 10.74
C GLN A 4 5.08 -2.18 9.71
N THR A 5 3.99 -2.77 10.20
CA THR A 5 3.00 -3.43 9.32
C THR A 5 2.10 -2.38 8.70
N LEU A 6 1.72 -2.60 7.44
CA LEU A 6 0.65 -1.83 6.82
C LEU A 6 -0.64 -2.09 7.60
N LYS A 7 -1.41 -1.03 7.88
CA LYS A 7 -2.75 -1.14 8.45
C LYS A 7 -3.76 -1.28 7.33
N THR A 8 -4.55 -2.33 7.38
CA THR A 8 -5.50 -2.70 6.32
C THR A 8 -6.80 -3.19 6.94
N SER A 9 -7.90 -3.22 6.19
CA SER A 9 -9.14 -3.82 6.72
C SER A 9 -9.01 -5.34 6.93
N TYR A 10 -7.92 -5.97 6.48
CA TYR A 10 -7.68 -7.41 6.58
C TYR A 10 -6.77 -7.79 7.75
N ASP A 11 -6.36 -6.86 8.61
CA ASP A 11 -5.41 -7.11 9.71
C ASP A 11 -5.87 -8.22 10.68
N HIS A 12 -7.16 -8.55 10.69
CA HIS A 12 -7.78 -9.60 11.51
C HIS A 12 -7.84 -10.98 10.83
N ASP A 13 -7.57 -11.07 9.51
CA ASP A 13 -7.53 -12.31 8.74
C ASP A 13 -6.14 -12.47 8.08
N PRO A 14 -5.26 -13.32 8.63
CA PRO A 14 -3.90 -13.51 8.13
C PRO A 14 -3.83 -14.00 6.67
N ILE A 15 -4.84 -14.72 6.18
CA ILE A 15 -4.85 -15.26 4.80
C ILE A 15 -5.20 -14.14 3.84
N MET A 16 -6.22 -13.35 4.16
CA MET A 16 -6.60 -12.19 3.35
C MET A 16 -5.52 -11.12 3.37
N TYR A 17 -4.90 -10.87 4.52
CA TYR A 17 -3.75 -9.97 4.65
C TYR A 17 -2.60 -10.39 3.73
N SER A 18 -2.22 -11.67 3.74
CA SER A 18 -1.14 -12.19 2.89
C SER A 18 -1.46 -12.06 1.41
N SER A 19 -2.72 -12.32 1.03
CA SER A 19 -3.21 -12.16 -0.34
C SER A 19 -3.19 -10.70 -0.79
N PHE A 20 -3.59 -9.80 0.09
CA PHE A 20 -3.55 -8.36 -0.15
C PHE A 20 -2.12 -7.84 -0.30
N VAL A 21 -1.17 -8.28 0.54
CA VAL A 21 0.26 -7.95 0.39
C VAL A 21 0.80 -8.45 -0.95
N GLY A 22 0.41 -9.64 -1.40
CA GLY A 22 0.75 -10.14 -2.74
C GLY A 22 0.21 -9.26 -3.86
N CYS A 23 -1.04 -8.79 -3.73
CA CYS A 23 -1.65 -7.85 -4.67
C CYS A 23 -0.92 -6.50 -4.68
N LEU A 24 -0.56 -5.95 -3.52
CA LEU A 24 0.22 -4.71 -3.42
C LEU A 24 1.57 -4.81 -4.13
N HIS A 25 2.27 -5.93 -3.94
CA HIS A 25 3.56 -6.14 -4.59
C HIS A 25 3.43 -6.21 -6.12
N TRP A 26 2.39 -6.87 -6.63
CA TRP A 26 2.07 -6.85 -8.05
C TRP A 26 1.71 -5.45 -8.55
N ALA A 27 0.85 -4.73 -7.82
CA ALA A 27 0.36 -3.40 -8.18
C ALA A 27 1.49 -2.35 -8.24
N LEU A 28 2.48 -2.43 -7.33
CA LEU A 28 3.68 -1.59 -7.36
C LEU A 28 4.55 -1.83 -8.61
N GLY A 29 4.51 -3.04 -9.17
CA GLY A 29 5.22 -3.39 -10.39
C GLY A 29 4.50 -2.99 -11.69
N ASP A 30 3.21 -2.66 -11.62
CA ASP A 30 2.42 -2.27 -12.79
C ASP A 30 2.40 -0.74 -12.94
N LYS A 31 3.09 -0.25 -13.99
CA LYS A 31 3.19 1.18 -14.27
C LYS A 31 1.82 1.84 -14.42
N LYS A 32 0.84 1.18 -15.04
CA LYS A 32 -0.49 1.79 -15.27
C LYS A 32 -1.22 2.02 -13.96
N ILE A 33 -1.06 1.11 -13.00
CA ILE A 33 -1.68 1.22 -11.68
C ILE A 33 -1.02 2.35 -10.89
N VAL A 34 0.31 2.40 -10.88
CA VAL A 34 1.06 3.46 -10.19
C VAL A 34 0.80 4.83 -10.82
N ASP A 35 0.76 4.94 -12.14
CA ASP A 35 0.43 6.19 -12.83
C ASP A 35 -0.98 6.66 -12.46
N ARG A 36 -1.97 5.76 -12.52
CA ARG A 36 -3.35 6.08 -12.17
C ARG A 36 -3.48 6.52 -10.70
N TYR A 37 -2.83 5.82 -9.78
CA TYR A 37 -2.78 6.22 -8.37
C TYR A 37 -2.25 7.65 -8.22
N ARG A 38 -1.14 7.98 -8.90
CA ARG A 38 -0.54 9.32 -8.84
C ARG A 38 -1.42 10.39 -9.46
N GLU A 39 -2.07 10.10 -10.58
CA GLU A 39 -3.02 11.01 -11.24
C GLU A 39 -4.22 11.33 -10.33
N GLU A 40 -4.78 10.32 -9.64
CA GLU A 40 -5.96 10.51 -8.79
C GLU A 40 -5.64 11.14 -7.43
N THR A 41 -4.45 10.89 -6.87
CA THR A 41 -4.08 11.33 -5.51
C THR A 41 -3.16 12.55 -5.49
N GLY A 42 -2.47 12.84 -6.59
CA GLY A 42 -1.40 13.83 -6.63
C GLY A 42 -0.14 13.42 -5.85
N ASP A 43 0.00 12.14 -5.46
CA ASP A 43 1.19 11.67 -4.75
C ASP A 43 2.43 11.76 -5.65
N THR A 44 3.43 12.51 -5.21
CA THR A 44 4.68 12.75 -5.95
C THR A 44 5.88 12.03 -5.34
N PHE A 45 5.66 11.23 -4.27
CA PHE A 45 6.75 10.48 -3.64
C PHE A 45 7.40 9.54 -4.66
N SER A 46 8.72 9.59 -4.67
CA SER A 46 9.56 8.65 -5.41
C SER A 46 10.71 8.24 -4.50
N PRO A 47 10.98 6.94 -4.34
CA PRO A 47 12.07 6.47 -3.52
C PRO A 47 13.38 7.09 -3.96
N ALA A 48 14.24 7.48 -3.02
CA ALA A 48 15.51 8.04 -3.37
C ALA A 48 16.38 7.06 -4.17
N SER A 49 17.20 7.61 -5.08
CA SER A 49 18.02 6.82 -6.00
C SER A 49 19.36 6.39 -5.40
N SER A 50 19.89 7.11 -4.41
CA SER A 50 21.14 6.76 -3.72
C SER A 50 20.88 5.95 -2.44
N PRO A 51 21.80 5.03 -2.05
CA PRO A 51 21.67 4.26 -0.82
C PRO A 51 21.52 5.12 0.44
N GLU A 52 22.28 6.21 0.54
CA GLU A 52 22.26 7.10 1.71
C GLU A 52 20.91 7.82 1.84
N ALA A 53 20.33 8.25 0.73
CA ALA A 53 19.03 8.91 0.74
C ALA A 53 17.89 7.92 1.00
N ARG A 54 18.01 6.65 0.58
CA ARG A 54 17.04 5.60 0.97
C ARG A 54 17.04 5.33 2.47
N LEU A 55 18.21 5.38 3.11
CA LEU A 55 18.30 5.26 4.57
C LEU A 55 17.61 6.45 5.25
N ILE A 56 17.67 7.64 4.66
CA ILE A 56 16.93 8.82 5.14
C ILE A 56 15.42 8.62 4.96
N ASP A 57 14.97 8.14 3.79
CA ASP A 57 13.56 7.84 3.56
C ASP A 57 13.02 6.83 4.58
N GLN A 58 13.79 5.76 4.85
CA GLN A 58 13.47 4.75 5.87
C GLN A 58 13.46 5.32 7.29
N ALA A 59 14.47 6.13 7.64
CA ALA A 59 14.59 6.72 8.97
C ALA A 59 13.50 7.77 9.25
N THR A 60 13.04 8.47 8.20
CA THR A 60 11.93 9.43 8.28
C THR A 60 10.56 8.76 8.15
N GLY A 61 10.52 7.51 7.69
CA GLY A 61 9.29 6.76 7.42
C GLY A 61 8.54 7.26 6.18
N ALA A 62 9.19 8.00 5.29
CA ALA A 62 8.58 8.53 4.08
C ALA A 62 8.14 7.41 3.11
N ASP A 63 8.93 6.35 3.05
CA ASP A 63 8.64 5.12 2.30
C ASP A 63 7.40 4.39 2.85
N MET A 64 7.33 4.20 4.16
CA MET A 64 6.18 3.58 4.82
C MET A 64 4.92 4.44 4.71
N ALA A 65 5.04 5.76 4.80
CA ALA A 65 3.92 6.66 4.60
C ALA A 65 3.36 6.57 3.18
N PHE A 66 4.24 6.46 2.17
CA PHE A 66 3.82 6.18 0.79
C PHE A 66 3.14 4.81 0.68
N LEU A 67 3.74 3.75 1.21
CA LEU A 67 3.17 2.40 1.12
C LEU A 67 1.79 2.32 1.78
N GLN A 68 1.56 3.02 2.89
CA GLN A 68 0.25 3.09 3.55
C GLN A 68 -0.79 3.81 2.68
N ARG A 69 -0.47 4.97 2.10
CA ARG A 69 -1.40 5.68 1.20
C ARG A 69 -1.69 4.88 -0.07
N PHE A 70 -0.67 4.22 -0.62
CA PHE A 70 -0.83 3.36 -1.78
C PHE A 70 -1.71 2.15 -1.44
N SER A 71 -1.49 1.52 -0.28
CA SER A 71 -2.29 0.38 0.14
C SER A 71 -3.76 0.72 0.32
N GLU A 72 -4.07 1.85 0.98
CA GLU A 72 -5.45 2.32 1.13
C GLU A 72 -6.14 2.53 -0.22
N TRP A 73 -5.42 3.08 -1.20
CA TRP A 73 -5.96 3.28 -2.54
C TRP A 73 -6.15 1.94 -3.29
N VAL A 74 -5.20 1.01 -3.22
CA VAL A 74 -5.31 -0.31 -3.86
C VAL A 74 -6.46 -1.11 -3.25
N GLU A 75 -6.60 -1.08 -1.93
CA GLU A 75 -7.69 -1.70 -1.20
C GLU A 75 -9.04 -1.20 -1.71
N LYS A 76 -9.23 0.12 -1.80
CA LYS A 76 -10.49 0.71 -2.24
C LYS A 76 -10.81 0.51 -3.73
N ASN A 77 -9.80 0.50 -4.61
CA ASN A 77 -10.01 0.62 -6.05
C ASN A 77 -9.74 -0.65 -6.86
N ILE A 78 -8.99 -1.61 -6.29
CA ILE A 78 -8.54 -2.81 -7.01
C ILE A 78 -8.96 -4.07 -6.27
N PHE A 79 -8.59 -4.18 -4.99
CA PHE A 79 -8.80 -5.40 -4.22
C PHE A 79 -10.23 -5.50 -3.67
N GLY A 80 -10.79 -4.36 -3.25
CA GLY A 80 -12.04 -4.25 -2.49
C GLY A 80 -11.78 -4.23 -0.99
N THR A 81 -12.72 -3.67 -0.22
CA THR A 81 -12.79 -3.84 1.24
C THR A 81 -13.62 -5.07 1.60
N PRO A 82 -13.49 -5.64 2.82
CA PRO A 82 -14.35 -6.73 3.28
C PRO A 82 -15.85 -6.44 3.08
N GLU A 83 -16.29 -5.21 3.38
CA GLU A 83 -17.67 -4.77 3.18
C GLU A 83 -18.10 -4.80 1.71
N GLN A 84 -17.20 -4.44 0.78
CA GLN A 84 -17.47 -4.47 -0.66
C GLN A 84 -17.49 -5.90 -1.23
N VAL A 85 -16.72 -6.81 -0.65
CA VAL A 85 -16.58 -8.19 -1.14
C VAL A 85 -17.62 -9.13 -0.54
N PHE A 86 -17.95 -8.95 0.74
CA PHE A 86 -18.83 -9.85 1.50
C PHE A 86 -20.19 -9.23 1.88
N GLY A 87 -20.39 -7.92 1.72
CA GLY A 87 -21.63 -7.19 2.07
C GLY A 87 -21.67 -6.65 3.51
N GLU A 88 -22.61 -5.75 3.81
CA GLU A 88 -22.86 -5.26 5.17
C GLU A 88 -23.33 -6.42 6.07
N GLY A 89 -22.42 -6.98 6.87
CA GLY A 89 -22.76 -8.02 7.85
C GLY A 89 -21.72 -9.13 8.08
N ALA A 90 -20.43 -8.89 7.80
CA ALA A 90 -19.34 -9.76 8.24
C ALA A 90 -18.90 -9.44 9.68
#